data_AF-A0AAD6JRU8-F1
#
_entry.id   AF-A0AAD6JRU8-F1
#
_cell.length_a   1.000
_cell.length_b   1.000
_cell.length_c   1.000
_cell.angle_alpha   90.00
_cell.angle_beta   90.00
_cell.angle_gamma   90.00
#
_symmetry.space_group_name_H-M   'P 1'
#
loop_
_entity.id
_entity.type
_entity.pdbx_description
1 polymer ?
#
loop_
_entity_poly.entity_id
_entity_poly.type
_entity_poly.pdbx_seq_one_letter_code
_entity_poly.pdbx_strand_id
1 'polypeptide(L)'
;MFPFIKVAFVLSNQAIIEAMEGEKMVHLIDLHAAEPAQWIALLQAFSVRPEGPPHLRITGIHPHKEVLDQMAQKLIEEAEKLDIPFQFNPIVSRLENLDIEKLRVKTGEALAISSVLQLHAFLASDDELGKKSPSTLKNPNGINMQRVRQMNQGTLGELLEKDTANGYSPSPDSASSSPLSSTASMKTDDFLNSLWGLSPKLMVVTEQDSNHNGSTLMERLLEALYTYAALFDCLESTVSRTSMERLKVEKMLFGEEIKNIIAFEGAGRKERHEKLEKWIQRLDMAGFGNVSLSYYGVLQGRRMLQGYGCDGYRMKEENGSVVICWQDRPLFSVSAWRCRK
;
A
#
# COMPACT_ATOMS: atom_id res chain seq x y z
N MET A 1 -3.60 3.88 -16.47
CA MET A 1 -2.86 5.10 -16.88
C MET A 1 -1.38 4.98 -16.55
N PHE A 2 -0.99 4.61 -15.32
CA PHE A 2 0.44 4.42 -14.99
C PHE A 2 0.89 2.95 -15.00
N PRO A 3 2.19 2.70 -15.22
CA PRO A 3 2.78 1.36 -15.10
C PRO A 3 3.24 1.01 -13.67
N PHE A 4 3.45 1.99 -12.79
CA PHE A 4 4.18 1.82 -11.52
C PHE A 4 3.67 0.65 -10.67
N ILE A 5 2.38 0.65 -10.32
CA ILE A 5 1.79 -0.37 -9.46
C ILE A 5 1.71 -1.73 -10.18
N LYS A 6 1.46 -1.74 -11.50
CA LYS A 6 1.43 -3.00 -12.25
C LYS A 6 2.80 -3.65 -12.33
N VAL A 7 3.85 -2.86 -12.53
CA VAL A 7 5.24 -3.34 -12.47
C VAL A 7 5.55 -3.84 -11.06
N ALA A 8 5.11 -3.13 -10.01
CA ALA A 8 5.26 -3.59 -8.64
C ALA A 8 4.56 -4.94 -8.38
N PHE A 9 3.37 -5.17 -8.95
CA PHE A 9 2.70 -6.46 -8.88
C PHE A 9 3.50 -7.57 -9.57
N VAL A 10 4.05 -7.31 -10.75
CA VAL A 10 4.90 -8.30 -11.44
C VAL A 10 6.13 -8.67 -10.62
N LEU A 11 6.82 -7.67 -10.07
CA LEU A 11 8.00 -7.90 -9.22
C LEU A 11 7.62 -8.66 -7.95
N SER A 12 6.55 -8.24 -7.28
CA SER A 12 6.08 -8.84 -6.03
C SER A 12 5.63 -10.27 -6.24
N ASN A 13 4.83 -10.53 -7.27
CA ASN A 13 4.34 -11.87 -7.59
C ASN A 13 5.51 -12.78 -7.96
N GLN A 14 6.49 -12.31 -8.73
CA GLN A 14 7.65 -13.12 -9.05
C GLN A 14 8.46 -13.50 -7.79
N ALA A 15 8.68 -12.55 -6.88
CA ALA A 15 9.35 -12.82 -5.61
C ALA A 15 8.55 -13.83 -4.76
N ILE A 16 7.21 -13.72 -4.73
CA ILE A 16 6.34 -14.67 -4.04
C ILE A 16 6.43 -16.06 -4.68
N ILE A 17 6.36 -16.18 -6.00
CA ILE A 17 6.45 -17.47 -6.71
C ILE A 17 7.75 -18.19 -6.35
N GLU A 18 8.87 -17.47 -6.39
CA GLU A 18 10.18 -18.00 -6.04
C GLU A 18 10.27 -18.39 -4.57
N ALA A 19 9.76 -17.55 -3.67
CA ALA A 19 9.77 -17.86 -2.24
C ALA A 19 8.85 -19.05 -1.90
N MET A 20 7.81 -19.32 -2.68
CA MET A 20 6.84 -20.39 -2.43
C MET A 20 7.13 -21.68 -3.21
N GLU A 21 8.30 -21.80 -3.84
CA GLU A 21 8.76 -23.06 -4.46
C GLU A 21 8.80 -24.21 -3.43
N GLY A 22 8.43 -25.42 -3.85
CA GLY A 22 8.15 -26.59 -3.01
C GLY A 22 6.89 -26.53 -2.12
N GLU A 23 6.30 -25.36 -1.87
CA GLU A 23 5.21 -25.23 -0.89
C GLU A 23 3.86 -25.71 -1.41
N LYS A 24 3.18 -26.55 -0.62
CA LYS A 24 1.85 -27.11 -0.93
C LYS A 24 0.69 -26.28 -0.38
N MET A 25 0.93 -25.53 0.68
CA MET A 25 -0.04 -24.69 1.37
C MET A 25 0.52 -23.27 1.43
N VAL A 26 -0.11 -22.32 0.75
CA VAL A 26 0.36 -20.93 0.70
C VAL A 26 -0.72 -20.02 1.30
N HIS A 27 -0.32 -19.17 2.24
CA HIS A 27 -1.15 -18.10 2.78
C HIS A 27 -0.57 -16.75 2.38
N LEU A 28 -1.38 -15.92 1.72
CA LEU A 28 -1.04 -14.55 1.39
C LEU A 28 -1.86 -13.60 2.25
N ILE A 29 -1.20 -12.59 2.80
CA ILE A 29 -1.84 -11.46 3.48
C ILE A 29 -1.63 -10.22 2.63
N ASP A 30 -2.72 -9.64 2.14
CA ASP A 30 -2.73 -8.37 1.44
C ASP A 30 -3.21 -7.27 2.39
N LEU A 31 -2.29 -6.38 2.77
CA LEU A 31 -2.56 -5.32 3.73
C LEU A 31 -3.48 -4.21 3.19
N HIS A 32 -3.72 -4.18 1.86
CA HIS A 32 -4.69 -3.28 1.23
C HIS A 32 -5.29 -3.90 -0.03
N ALA A 33 -6.23 -4.82 0.17
CA ALA A 33 -6.84 -5.62 -0.88
C ALA A 33 -7.88 -4.84 -1.71
N ALA A 34 -7.39 -3.91 -2.54
CA ALA A 34 -8.20 -3.07 -3.43
C ALA A 34 -8.14 -3.51 -4.91
N GLU A 35 -7.08 -4.20 -5.34
CA GLU A 35 -6.87 -4.50 -6.75
C GLU A 35 -6.73 -6.02 -7.02
N PRO A 36 -7.77 -6.68 -7.57
CA PRO A 36 -7.75 -8.11 -7.85
C PRO A 36 -6.74 -8.52 -8.91
N ALA A 37 -6.34 -7.61 -9.81
CA ALA A 37 -5.44 -7.95 -10.92
C ALA A 37 -4.10 -8.53 -10.46
N GLN A 38 -3.57 -8.11 -9.30
CA GLN A 38 -2.34 -8.68 -8.74
C GLN A 38 -2.50 -10.19 -8.50
N TRP A 39 -3.56 -10.58 -7.81
CA TRP A 39 -3.74 -11.94 -7.35
C TRP A 39 -4.31 -12.86 -8.43
N ILE A 40 -5.07 -12.32 -9.39
CA ILE A 40 -5.44 -13.04 -10.62
C ILE A 40 -4.19 -13.47 -11.38
N ALA A 41 -3.23 -12.55 -11.58
CA ALA A 41 -1.98 -12.87 -12.26
C ALA A 41 -1.16 -13.92 -11.48
N LEU A 42 -1.22 -13.89 -10.14
CA LEU A 42 -0.55 -14.89 -9.31
C LEU A 42 -1.22 -16.27 -9.39
N LEU A 43 -2.57 -16.34 -9.40
CA LEU A 43 -3.31 -17.58 -9.63
C LEU A 43 -2.92 -18.21 -10.97
N GLN A 44 -2.87 -17.41 -12.04
CA GLN A 44 -2.45 -17.85 -13.36
C GLN A 44 -1.00 -18.35 -13.39
N ALA A 45 -0.11 -17.73 -12.62
CA ALA A 45 1.27 -18.18 -12.51
C ALA A 45 1.39 -19.50 -11.70
N PHE A 46 0.59 -19.67 -10.65
CA PHE A 46 0.56 -20.90 -9.88
C PHE A 46 -0.07 -22.08 -10.63
N SER A 47 -1.06 -21.85 -11.50
CA SER A 47 -1.69 -22.94 -12.27
C SER A 47 -0.71 -23.64 -13.23
N VAL A 48 0.29 -22.91 -13.73
CA VAL A 48 1.32 -23.42 -14.65
C VAL A 48 2.62 -23.84 -13.96
N ARG A 49 2.65 -23.82 -12.62
CA ARG A 49 3.81 -24.24 -11.84
C ARG A 49 4.11 -25.74 -12.09
N PRO A 50 5.38 -26.15 -12.32
CA PRO A 50 5.72 -27.53 -12.66
C PRO A 50 5.25 -28.60 -11.65
N GLU A 51 5.19 -28.23 -10.37
CA GLU A 51 4.77 -29.12 -9.27
C GLU A 51 3.23 -29.16 -9.08
N GLY A 52 2.48 -28.41 -9.88
CA GLY A 52 1.06 -28.13 -9.70
C GLY A 52 0.78 -26.92 -8.79
N PRO A 53 -0.46 -26.42 -8.78
CA PRO A 53 -0.85 -25.30 -7.93
C PRO A 53 -0.90 -25.71 -6.44
N PRO A 54 -0.53 -24.80 -5.51
CA PRO A 54 -0.72 -25.04 -4.08
C PRO A 54 -2.19 -24.84 -3.69
N HIS A 55 -2.57 -25.30 -2.49
CA HIS A 55 -3.75 -24.78 -1.83
C HIS A 55 -3.49 -23.34 -1.40
N LEU A 56 -4.20 -22.39 -2.02
CA LEU A 56 -3.97 -20.97 -1.84
C LEU A 56 -5.02 -20.35 -0.93
N ARG A 57 -4.56 -19.66 0.10
CA ARG A 57 -5.39 -18.85 0.98
C ARG A 57 -4.97 -17.40 0.87
N ILE A 58 -5.92 -16.48 0.68
CA ILE A 58 -5.66 -15.04 0.68
C ILE A 58 -6.49 -14.39 1.79
N THR A 59 -5.84 -13.63 2.67
CA THR A 59 -6.49 -12.73 3.61
C THR A 59 -6.34 -11.31 3.09
N GLY A 60 -7.45 -10.68 2.72
CA GLY A 60 -7.47 -9.30 2.24
C GLY A 60 -7.98 -8.33 3.30
N ILE A 61 -7.24 -7.25 3.56
CA ILE A 61 -7.62 -6.18 4.48
C ILE A 61 -8.06 -4.96 3.69
N HIS A 62 -9.24 -4.42 3.98
CA HIS A 62 -9.71 -3.16 3.42
C HIS A 62 -10.79 -2.53 4.32
N PRO A 63 -10.92 -1.19 4.41
CA PRO A 63 -11.95 -0.56 5.23
C PRO A 63 -13.38 -0.73 4.68
N HIS A 64 -13.53 -0.93 3.38
CA HIS A 64 -14.82 -1.05 2.70
C HIS A 64 -15.13 -2.50 2.34
N LYS A 65 -16.29 -3.00 2.78
CA LYS A 65 -16.71 -4.39 2.57
C LYS A 65 -16.99 -4.67 1.09
N GLU A 66 -17.56 -3.70 0.38
CA GLU A 66 -17.96 -3.80 -1.01
C GLU A 66 -16.77 -4.11 -1.93
N VAL A 67 -15.61 -3.53 -1.61
CA VAL A 67 -14.34 -3.79 -2.31
C VAL A 67 -13.89 -5.23 -2.08
N LEU A 68 -13.94 -5.70 -0.82
CA LEU A 68 -13.58 -7.09 -0.47
C LEU A 68 -14.54 -8.12 -1.08
N ASP A 69 -15.83 -7.80 -1.18
CA ASP A 69 -16.83 -8.67 -1.82
C ASP A 69 -16.54 -8.82 -3.32
N GLN A 70 -16.27 -7.70 -4.01
CA GLN A 70 -15.90 -7.71 -5.44
C GLN A 70 -14.58 -8.44 -5.68
N MET A 71 -13.60 -8.23 -4.81
CA MET A 71 -12.32 -8.92 -4.79
C MET A 71 -12.53 -10.43 -4.65
N ALA A 72 -13.28 -10.87 -3.64
CA ALA A 72 -13.58 -12.27 -3.39
C ALA A 72 -14.24 -12.92 -4.59
N GLN A 73 -15.26 -12.27 -5.16
CA GLN A 73 -15.99 -12.78 -6.33
C GLN A 73 -15.05 -13.06 -7.50
N LYS A 74 -14.22 -12.07 -7.88
CA LYS A 74 -13.29 -12.20 -9.02
C LYS A 74 -12.23 -13.27 -8.80
N LEU A 75 -11.69 -13.36 -7.58
CA LEU A 75 -10.65 -14.35 -7.26
C LEU A 75 -11.19 -15.77 -7.18
N ILE A 76 -12.38 -15.97 -6.60
CA ILE A 76 -13.01 -17.28 -6.53
C ILE A 76 -13.35 -17.77 -7.95
N GLU A 77 -13.95 -16.91 -8.78
CA GLU A 77 -14.27 -17.26 -10.16
C GLU A 77 -13.03 -17.65 -10.97
N GLU A 78 -11.92 -16.91 -10.82
CA GLU A 78 -10.67 -17.24 -11.52
C GLU A 78 -10.02 -18.52 -10.99
N ALA A 79 -10.03 -18.74 -9.67
CA ALA A 79 -9.48 -19.95 -9.07
C ALA A 79 -10.26 -21.21 -9.48
N GLU A 80 -11.59 -21.12 -9.57
CA GLU A 80 -12.45 -22.20 -10.09
C GLU A 80 -12.13 -22.53 -11.54
N LYS A 81 -11.93 -21.52 -12.40
CA LYS A 81 -11.55 -21.73 -13.81
C LYS A 81 -10.20 -22.43 -13.95
N LEU A 82 -9.28 -22.19 -13.02
CA LEU A 82 -7.92 -22.73 -13.02
C LEU A 82 -7.78 -24.03 -12.22
N ASP A 83 -8.88 -24.54 -11.63
CA ASP A 83 -8.89 -25.72 -10.76
C ASP A 83 -7.89 -25.62 -9.59
N ILE A 84 -7.80 -24.42 -8.99
CA ILE A 84 -6.91 -24.15 -7.84
C ILE A 84 -7.71 -24.25 -6.55
N PRO A 85 -7.30 -25.07 -5.56
CA PRO A 85 -7.91 -25.07 -4.24
C PRO A 85 -7.69 -23.71 -3.57
N PHE A 86 -8.77 -22.96 -3.37
CA PHE A 86 -8.68 -21.54 -3.01
C PHE A 86 -9.61 -21.15 -1.87
N GLN A 87 -9.13 -20.26 -0.99
CA GLN A 87 -9.92 -19.63 0.06
C GLN A 87 -9.60 -18.14 0.17
N PHE A 88 -10.63 -17.29 0.12
CA PHE A 88 -10.52 -15.87 0.44
C PHE A 88 -11.09 -15.55 1.83
N ASN A 89 -10.35 -14.81 2.65
CA ASN A 89 -10.73 -14.39 4.00
C ASN A 89 -10.73 -12.85 4.11
N PRO A 90 -11.89 -12.19 4.01
CA PRO A 90 -11.96 -10.73 4.12
C PRO A 90 -11.84 -10.25 5.57
N ILE A 91 -11.09 -9.18 5.79
CA ILE A 91 -11.06 -8.44 7.05
C ILE A 91 -11.43 -6.98 6.78
N VAL A 92 -12.64 -6.61 7.20
CA VAL A 92 -13.12 -5.22 7.11
C VAL A 92 -12.49 -4.40 8.24
N SER A 93 -11.38 -3.73 7.95
CA SER A 93 -10.66 -2.92 8.92
C SER A 93 -9.77 -1.89 8.25
N ARG A 94 -9.53 -0.78 8.95
CA ARG A 94 -8.34 0.06 8.69
C ARG A 94 -7.11 -0.65 9.26
N LEU A 95 -5.96 -0.47 8.62
CA LEU A 95 -4.73 -1.14 9.02
C LEU A 95 -4.23 -0.68 10.41
N GLU A 96 -4.45 0.60 10.74
CA GLU A 96 -4.17 1.19 12.06
C GLU A 96 -4.87 0.48 13.23
N ASN A 97 -6.01 -0.17 12.95
CA ASN A 97 -6.85 -0.86 13.92
C ASN A 97 -6.84 -2.39 13.73
N LEU A 98 -5.91 -2.91 12.92
CA LEU A 98 -5.86 -4.33 12.61
C LEU A 98 -5.46 -5.11 13.85
N ASP A 99 -6.33 -6.02 14.26
CA ASP A 99 -6.01 -7.07 15.22
C ASP A 99 -5.30 -8.21 14.48
N ILE A 100 -4.04 -8.43 14.82
CA ILE A 100 -3.13 -9.40 14.18
C ILE A 100 -3.66 -10.83 14.33
N GLU A 101 -4.39 -11.15 15.40
CA GLU A 101 -4.98 -12.47 15.60
C GLU A 101 -6.04 -12.80 14.55
N LYS A 102 -6.71 -11.79 13.98
CA LYS A 102 -7.71 -11.96 12.92
C LYS A 102 -7.11 -12.42 11.60
N LEU A 103 -5.80 -12.29 11.40
CA LEU A 103 -5.11 -12.81 10.22
C LEU A 103 -5.19 -14.33 10.13
N ARG A 104 -5.41 -15.01 11.27
CA ARG A 104 -5.62 -16.47 11.37
C ARG A 104 -4.54 -17.25 10.60
N VAL A 105 -3.28 -16.91 10.82
CA VAL A 105 -2.14 -17.68 10.27
C VAL A 105 -2.16 -19.07 10.88
N LYS A 106 -2.05 -20.11 10.05
CA LYS A 106 -2.10 -21.52 10.50
C LYS A 106 -0.71 -22.14 10.45
N THR A 107 -0.41 -23.00 11.41
CA THR A 107 0.84 -23.78 11.41
C THR A 107 0.89 -24.69 10.18
N GLY A 108 2.04 -24.71 9.49
CA GLY A 108 2.27 -25.55 8.32
C GLY A 108 1.92 -24.92 6.98
N GLU A 109 1.45 -23.67 6.96
CA GLU A 109 1.29 -22.89 5.73
C GLU A 109 2.50 -21.96 5.53
N ALA A 110 2.97 -21.83 4.30
CA ALA A 110 3.98 -20.85 3.93
C ALA A 110 3.33 -19.47 3.77
N LEU A 111 3.78 -18.51 4.58
CA LEU A 111 3.17 -17.18 4.66
C LEU A 111 3.93 -16.16 3.80
N ALA A 112 3.22 -15.43 2.95
CA ALA A 112 3.69 -14.19 2.35
C ALA A 112 2.82 -12.99 2.74
N ILE A 113 3.46 -11.84 2.93
CA ILE A 113 2.79 -10.56 3.24
C ILE A 113 3.08 -9.58 2.11
N SER A 114 2.05 -8.91 1.59
CA SER A 114 2.16 -7.85 0.58
C SER A 114 1.68 -6.53 1.16
N SER A 115 2.55 -5.54 1.16
CA SER A 115 2.23 -4.16 1.55
C SER A 115 2.43 -3.24 0.35
N VAL A 116 1.34 -2.63 -0.14
CA VAL A 116 1.37 -1.71 -1.27
C VAL A 116 0.88 -0.33 -0.81
N LEU A 117 1.85 0.57 -0.62
CA LEU A 117 1.65 1.97 -0.22
C LEU A 117 0.85 2.11 1.09
N GLN A 118 1.22 1.35 2.12
CA GLN A 118 0.51 1.34 3.41
C GLN A 118 1.39 1.67 4.61
N LEU A 119 2.69 1.42 4.55
CA LEU A 119 3.56 1.51 5.73
C LEU A 119 3.82 2.96 6.10
N HIS A 120 3.92 3.88 5.14
CA HIS A 120 4.17 5.30 5.42
C HIS A 120 3.10 5.93 6.32
N ALA A 121 1.85 5.43 6.30
CA ALA A 121 0.76 5.95 7.11
C ALA A 121 1.02 5.77 8.62
N PHE A 122 1.78 4.75 9.02
CA PHE A 122 2.13 4.49 10.43
C PHE A 122 3.14 5.50 10.99
N LEU A 123 3.87 6.22 10.13
CA LEU A 123 4.81 7.26 10.55
C LEU A 123 4.09 8.49 11.15
N ALA A 124 2.78 8.61 10.95
CA ALA A 124 1.99 9.70 11.56
C ALA A 124 1.87 9.55 13.08
N SER A 125 1.86 8.31 13.58
CA SER A 125 1.69 7.98 15.00
C SER A 125 2.99 8.17 15.80
N ASP A 126 4.14 8.13 15.13
CA ASP A 126 5.45 8.28 15.77
C ASP A 126 5.70 9.73 16.25
N ASP A 127 5.13 10.72 15.55
CA ASP A 127 5.27 12.16 15.87
C ASP A 127 4.51 12.62 17.14
N GLU A 128 3.45 11.91 17.54
CA GLU A 128 2.57 12.32 18.66
C GLU A 128 3.28 12.24 20.03
N LEU A 129 4.27 11.35 20.20
CA LEU A 129 4.99 11.19 21.46
C LEU A 129 6.31 11.94 21.54
N GLY A 130 6.91 12.34 20.40
CA GLY A 130 8.13 13.16 20.39
C GLY A 130 7.96 14.54 21.04
N LYS A 131 6.72 14.98 21.27
CA LYS A 131 6.36 16.25 21.91
C LYS A 131 5.93 16.15 23.39
N LYS A 132 6.10 15.01 24.07
CA LYS A 132 5.80 14.90 25.51
C LYS A 132 7.03 15.13 26.38
N SER A 133 7.33 16.40 26.71
CA SER A 133 7.77 16.94 28.05
C SER A 133 8.38 18.36 27.95
N PRO A 134 8.34 19.24 28.99
CA PRO A 134 7.44 19.34 30.14
C PRO A 134 6.61 20.66 30.15
N SER A 135 5.49 20.61 30.89
CA SER A 135 4.59 21.69 31.34
C SER A 135 4.91 23.16 30.97
N THR A 136 4.00 23.82 30.23
CA THR A 136 3.86 25.28 30.25
C THR A 136 2.41 25.70 30.50
N LEU A 137 2.29 26.71 31.34
CA LEU A 137 1.11 27.20 32.03
C LEU A 137 -0.08 27.55 31.10
N LYS A 138 -1.28 27.29 31.60
CA LYS A 138 -2.54 27.77 31.03
C LYS A 138 -2.53 29.30 30.96
N ASN A 139 -2.78 29.85 29.78
CA ASN A 139 -3.29 31.21 29.64
C ASN A 139 -4.67 31.13 28.98
N PRO A 140 -5.75 31.61 29.63
CA PRO A 140 -7.09 31.55 29.08
C PRO A 140 -7.30 32.81 28.24
N ASN A 141 -7.29 32.66 26.91
CA ASN A 141 -8.03 33.47 25.92
C ASN A 141 -7.48 33.17 24.53
N GLY A 142 -8.08 32.19 23.87
CA GLY A 142 -7.80 31.84 22.48
C GLY A 142 -9.06 31.26 21.85
N ILE A 143 -9.59 31.97 20.87
CA ILE A 143 -10.87 31.70 20.20
C ILE A 143 -10.81 30.33 19.50
N ASN A 144 -11.80 29.48 19.78
CA ASN A 144 -11.92 28.11 19.27
C ASN A 144 -12.46 28.12 17.83
N MET A 145 -11.61 27.90 16.82
CA MET A 145 -12.04 27.52 15.47
C MET A 145 -12.02 26.00 15.31
N GLN A 146 -12.96 25.33 15.96
CA GLN A 146 -13.38 23.97 15.61
C GLN A 146 -14.64 24.05 14.76
N ARG A 147 -14.50 24.16 13.44
CA ARG A 147 -15.57 23.86 12.49
C ARG A 147 -15.02 23.81 11.06
N VAL A 148 -14.43 22.68 10.69
CA VAL A 148 -14.70 21.93 9.44
C VAL A 148 -14.17 20.52 9.71
N ARG A 149 -15.04 19.63 10.18
CA ARG A 149 -14.77 18.19 10.29
C ARG A 149 -15.87 17.50 9.50
N GLN A 150 -15.48 16.52 8.70
CA GLN A 150 -16.23 15.75 7.71
C GLN A 150 -16.20 16.33 6.30
N MET A 151 -15.26 15.82 5.49
CA MET A 151 -15.51 15.45 4.08
C MET A 151 -14.37 14.52 3.61
N ASN A 152 -14.79 13.37 3.05
CA ASN A 152 -14.08 12.31 2.33
C ASN A 152 -12.54 12.29 2.35
N GLN A 153 -11.99 11.29 3.03
CA GLN A 153 -10.61 10.84 2.90
C GLN A 153 -10.62 9.50 2.16
N GLY A 154 -10.30 9.51 0.87
CA GLY A 154 -10.09 8.27 0.12
C GLY A 154 -8.65 8.18 -0.34
N THR A 155 -8.06 6.99 -0.21
CA THR A 155 -6.70 6.66 -0.67
C THR A 155 -6.70 6.25 -2.14
N LEU A 156 -5.52 6.11 -2.75
CA LEU A 156 -5.32 5.73 -4.17
C LEU A 156 -6.17 4.55 -4.66
N GLY A 157 -6.45 3.56 -3.81
CA GLY A 157 -7.30 2.42 -4.17
C GLY A 157 -8.77 2.79 -4.39
N GLU A 158 -9.29 3.78 -3.67
CA GLU A 158 -10.73 4.11 -3.63
C GLU A 158 -11.22 4.90 -4.87
N LEU A 159 -10.31 5.52 -5.62
CA LEU A 159 -10.65 6.41 -6.73
C LEU A 159 -10.76 5.70 -8.08
N LEU A 160 -10.39 4.42 -8.15
CA LEU A 160 -10.56 3.59 -9.33
C LEU A 160 -11.99 3.03 -9.49
N GLU A 161 -12.92 3.36 -8.59
CA GLU A 161 -14.16 2.58 -8.40
C GLU A 161 -15.50 3.31 -8.66
N LYS A 162 -15.56 4.38 -9.45
CA LYS A 162 -16.87 4.99 -9.80
C LYS A 162 -17.14 5.05 -11.29
N ASP A 163 -17.82 4.02 -11.78
CA ASP A 163 -18.93 4.09 -12.75
C ASP A 163 -19.84 2.84 -12.65
N THR A 164 -21.01 2.97 -12.03
CA THR A 164 -22.36 2.60 -12.55
C THR A 164 -23.42 2.62 -11.44
N ALA A 165 -24.62 3.08 -11.82
CA ALA A 165 -25.91 3.08 -11.11
C ALA A 165 -26.23 4.27 -10.15
N ASN A 166 -27.06 5.17 -10.70
CA ASN A 166 -27.88 6.16 -10.02
C ASN A 166 -28.89 5.54 -9.04
N GLY A 167 -29.22 6.27 -7.97
CA GLY A 167 -30.59 6.28 -7.44
C GLY A 167 -30.74 6.30 -5.91
N TYR A 168 -31.21 7.45 -5.41
CA TYR A 168 -32.00 7.68 -4.19
C TYR A 168 -31.38 7.47 -2.80
N SER A 169 -31.33 8.58 -2.06
CA SER A 169 -31.16 8.66 -0.60
C SER A 169 -32.52 8.70 0.11
N PRO A 170 -32.57 8.22 1.37
CA PRO A 170 -33.14 9.08 2.42
C PRO A 170 -32.29 9.12 3.71
N SER A 171 -32.55 10.16 4.49
CA SER A 171 -31.86 10.67 5.69
C SER A 171 -31.69 9.70 6.88
N PRO A 172 -30.78 10.00 7.84
CA PRO A 172 -30.48 9.15 8.98
C PRO A 172 -31.26 9.57 10.24
N ASP A 173 -31.70 8.58 11.04
CA ASP A 173 -32.13 8.80 12.41
C ASP A 173 -31.38 7.90 13.39
N SER A 174 -30.98 8.56 14.48
CA SER A 174 -30.81 8.08 15.85
C SER A 174 -29.59 7.23 16.25
N ALA A 175 -28.81 7.89 17.10
CA ALA A 175 -27.63 7.47 17.83
C ALA A 175 -27.79 6.20 18.68
N SER A 176 -26.71 5.42 18.69
CA SER A 176 -26.35 4.51 19.78
C SER A 176 -24.88 4.79 20.13
N SER A 177 -24.66 5.37 21.30
CA SER A 177 -23.35 5.71 21.85
C SER A 177 -22.65 4.44 22.35
N SER A 178 -21.58 4.04 21.67
CA SER A 178 -20.64 3.03 22.18
C SER A 178 -19.47 3.71 22.89
N PRO A 179 -18.85 3.09 23.91
CA PRO A 179 -17.79 3.74 24.69
C PRO A 179 -16.54 3.93 23.84
N LEU A 180 -15.94 5.12 23.90
CA LEU A 180 -14.64 5.40 23.31
C LEU A 180 -13.57 4.53 24.00
N SER A 181 -13.24 3.39 23.39
CA SER A 181 -11.91 2.81 23.53
C SER A 181 -10.95 3.78 22.84
N SER A 182 -10.09 4.44 23.61
CA SER A 182 -8.96 5.17 23.05
C SER A 182 -7.95 4.13 22.53
N THR A 183 -8.19 3.59 21.34
CA THR A 183 -7.22 2.77 20.63
C THR A 183 -6.04 3.66 20.30
N ALA A 184 -4.95 3.53 21.05
CA ALA A 184 -3.67 4.11 20.67
C ALA A 184 -3.35 3.61 19.25
N SER A 185 -3.10 4.52 18.31
CA SER A 185 -2.69 4.12 16.98
C SER A 185 -1.38 3.35 17.05
N MET A 186 -1.29 2.22 16.36
CA MET A 186 -0.07 1.41 16.33
C MET A 186 1.08 2.22 15.73
N LYS A 187 2.26 2.12 16.34
CA LYS A 187 3.48 2.68 15.78
C LYS A 187 4.01 1.81 14.65
N THR A 188 4.83 2.40 13.79
CA THR A 188 5.45 1.68 12.67
C THR A 188 6.25 0.48 13.17
N ASP A 189 7.07 0.67 14.21
CA ASP A 189 7.94 -0.39 14.73
C ASP A 189 7.13 -1.51 15.40
N ASP A 190 6.08 -1.17 16.16
CA ASP A 190 5.18 -2.14 16.79
C ASP A 190 4.45 -2.97 15.73
N PHE A 191 4.01 -2.32 14.64
CA PHE A 191 3.36 -2.99 13.53
C PHE A 191 4.31 -3.93 12.80
N LEU A 192 5.53 -3.47 12.48
CA LEU A 192 6.55 -4.32 11.84
C LEU A 192 6.95 -5.51 12.72
N ASN A 193 7.12 -5.31 14.02
CA ASN A 193 7.38 -6.39 14.97
C ASN A 193 6.20 -7.39 15.02
N SER A 194 4.97 -6.90 14.91
CA SER A 194 3.79 -7.76 14.85
C SER A 194 3.77 -8.61 13.57
N LEU A 195 4.10 -8.03 12.43
CA LEU A 195 4.24 -8.76 11.16
C LEU A 195 5.41 -9.76 11.22
N TRP A 196 6.53 -9.38 11.84
CA TRP A 196 7.69 -10.26 12.04
C TRP A 196 7.32 -11.47 12.90
N GLY A 197 6.52 -11.27 13.95
CA GLY A 197 6.03 -12.33 14.83
C GLY A 197 5.18 -13.40 14.13
N LEU A 198 4.58 -13.07 12.98
CA LEU A 198 3.89 -14.05 12.13
C LEU A 198 4.84 -15.00 11.40
N SER A 199 6.15 -14.74 11.46
CA SER A 199 7.21 -15.50 10.79
C SER A 199 6.97 -15.69 9.27
N PRO A 200 6.67 -14.61 8.51
CA PRO A 200 6.48 -14.72 7.07
C PRO A 200 7.74 -15.28 6.38
N LYS A 201 7.53 -16.20 5.43
CA LYS A 201 8.58 -16.68 4.54
C LYS A 201 9.08 -15.56 3.63
N LEU A 202 8.16 -14.67 3.23
CA LEU A 202 8.45 -13.47 2.45
C LEU A 202 7.50 -12.32 2.83
N MET A 203 8.03 -11.11 2.92
CA MET A 203 7.24 -9.88 2.89
C MET A 203 7.72 -9.03 1.71
N VAL A 204 6.79 -8.55 0.88
CA VAL A 204 7.09 -7.62 -0.21
C VAL A 204 6.48 -6.27 0.12
N VAL A 205 7.27 -5.22 -0.04
CA VAL A 205 6.91 -3.84 0.28
C VAL A 205 7.06 -2.99 -0.97
N THR A 206 5.98 -2.35 -1.37
CA THR A 206 5.95 -1.29 -2.38
C THR A 206 5.62 0.02 -1.69
N GLU A 207 6.47 1.03 -1.83
CA GLU A 207 6.30 2.36 -1.21
C GLU A 207 6.70 3.48 -2.17
N GLN A 208 6.16 4.68 -1.96
CA GLN A 208 6.64 5.88 -2.65
C GLN A 208 8.10 6.15 -2.25
N ASP A 209 8.95 6.46 -3.23
CA ASP A 209 10.38 6.70 -3.02
C ASP A 209 10.70 8.20 -3.12
N SER A 210 10.25 8.96 -2.12
CA SER A 210 10.45 10.41 -2.03
C SER A 210 10.38 10.87 -0.58
N ASN A 211 11.16 11.89 -0.21
CA ASN A 211 11.19 12.38 1.16
C ASN A 211 10.14 13.48 1.40
N HIS A 212 8.87 13.08 1.53
CA HIS A 212 7.78 13.99 1.89
C HIS A 212 7.58 14.09 3.42
N ASN A 213 8.43 13.42 4.21
CA ASN A 213 8.43 13.47 5.66
C ASN A 213 9.45 14.48 6.25
N GLY A 214 9.77 15.53 5.51
CA GLY A 214 10.63 16.64 5.97
C GLY A 214 10.07 17.35 7.22
N SER A 215 10.98 17.86 8.05
CA SER A 215 10.67 18.50 9.32
C SER A 215 10.02 19.87 9.15
N THR A 216 10.41 20.59 8.09
CA THR A 216 9.87 21.92 7.77
C THR A 216 8.92 21.87 6.58
N LEU A 217 8.00 22.84 6.52
CA LEU A 217 7.11 22.99 5.37
C LEU A 217 7.88 23.18 4.05
N MET A 218 8.97 23.95 4.07
CA MET A 218 9.76 24.21 2.87
C MET A 218 10.44 22.96 2.31
N GLU A 219 10.97 22.09 3.17
CA GLU A 219 11.52 20.80 2.75
C GLU A 219 10.45 19.94 2.07
N ARG A 220 9.28 19.81 2.70
CA ARG A 220 8.16 19.03 2.16
C ARG A 220 7.63 19.61 0.85
N LEU A 221 7.49 20.93 0.78
CA LEU A 221 7.01 21.63 -0.41
C LEU A 221 7.92 21.43 -1.62
N LEU A 222 9.22 21.63 -1.43
CA LEU A 222 10.20 21.47 -2.52
C LEU A 222 10.22 20.03 -3.04
N GLU A 223 10.29 19.04 -2.13
CA GLU A 223 10.30 17.63 -2.56
C GLU A 223 8.98 17.21 -3.21
N ALA A 224 7.84 17.60 -2.65
CA ALA A 224 6.53 17.33 -3.26
C ALA A 224 6.44 17.94 -4.67
N LEU A 225 6.89 19.19 -4.84
CA LEU A 225 6.88 19.84 -6.16
C LEU A 225 7.65 19.02 -7.20
N TYR A 226 8.86 18.55 -6.86
CA TYR A 226 9.66 17.73 -7.79
C TYR A 226 9.01 16.37 -8.09
N THR A 227 8.49 15.69 -7.08
CA THR A 227 7.85 14.37 -7.25
C THR A 227 6.58 14.47 -8.09
N TYR A 228 5.68 15.39 -7.75
CA TYR A 228 4.41 15.52 -8.46
C TYR A 228 4.60 16.17 -9.83
N ALA A 229 5.57 17.06 -10.05
CA ALA A 229 5.90 17.51 -11.41
C ALA A 229 6.21 16.31 -12.33
N ALA A 230 7.00 15.34 -11.87
CA ALA A 230 7.28 14.13 -12.63
C ALA A 230 6.03 13.25 -12.87
N LEU A 231 5.14 13.11 -11.89
CA LEU A 231 3.88 12.36 -12.04
C LEU A 231 2.90 13.04 -13.00
N PHE A 232 2.83 14.37 -13.00
CA PHE A 232 2.02 15.14 -13.95
C PHE A 232 2.64 15.08 -15.36
N ASP A 233 3.97 15.12 -15.50
CA ASP A 233 4.67 14.91 -16.78
C ASP A 233 4.40 13.51 -17.36
N CYS A 234 4.30 12.48 -16.51
CA CYS A 234 3.89 11.14 -16.93
C CYS A 234 2.51 11.18 -17.61
N LEU A 235 1.53 11.82 -16.97
CA LEU A 235 0.17 11.95 -17.51
C LEU A 235 0.15 12.77 -18.80
N GLU A 236 0.91 13.85 -18.84
CA GLU A 236 1.04 14.68 -20.03
C GLU A 236 1.58 13.90 -21.22
N SER A 237 2.53 12.99 -20.98
CA SER A 237 3.18 12.21 -22.02
C SER A 237 2.36 11.01 -22.50
N THR A 238 1.37 10.55 -21.73
CA THR A 238 0.70 9.25 -21.97
C THR A 238 -0.82 9.34 -22.07
N VAL A 239 -1.44 10.44 -21.62
CA VAL A 239 -2.91 10.57 -21.54
C VAL A 239 -3.35 11.95 -22.03
N SER A 240 -4.40 11.97 -22.87
CA SER A 240 -5.02 13.21 -23.34
C SER A 240 -5.42 14.14 -22.19
N ARG A 241 -5.16 15.45 -22.36
CA ARG A 241 -5.58 16.50 -21.41
C ARG A 241 -7.09 16.56 -21.17
N THR A 242 -7.90 16.05 -22.11
CA THR A 242 -9.36 16.02 -22.00
C THR A 242 -9.91 14.76 -21.35
N SER A 243 -9.06 13.80 -20.98
CA SER A 243 -9.48 12.56 -20.31
C SER A 243 -10.05 12.87 -18.93
N MET A 244 -11.25 12.36 -18.66
CA MET A 244 -11.88 12.51 -17.36
C MET A 244 -11.14 11.70 -16.28
N GLU A 245 -10.59 10.55 -16.65
CA GLU A 245 -9.78 9.68 -15.80
C GLU A 245 -8.51 10.40 -15.36
N ARG A 246 -7.83 11.10 -16.29
CA ARG A 246 -6.69 11.95 -15.98
C ARG A 246 -7.05 13.02 -14.94
N LEU A 247 -8.14 13.76 -15.19
CA LEU A 247 -8.60 14.81 -14.28
C LEU A 247 -8.97 14.27 -12.89
N LYS A 248 -9.62 13.09 -12.83
CA LYS A 248 -9.93 12.39 -11.58
C LYS A 248 -8.64 12.07 -10.82
N VAL A 249 -7.62 11.52 -11.49
CA VAL A 249 -6.33 11.21 -10.86
C VAL A 249 -5.58 12.45 -10.40
N GLU A 250 -5.45 13.48 -11.24
CA GLU A 250 -4.74 14.71 -10.86
C GLU A 250 -5.39 15.38 -9.65
N LYS A 251 -6.72 15.42 -9.59
CA LYS A 251 -7.45 16.11 -8.53
C LYS A 251 -7.66 15.27 -7.28
N MET A 252 -8.20 14.07 -7.44
CA MET A 252 -8.70 13.29 -6.31
C MET A 252 -7.60 12.46 -5.67
N LEU A 253 -6.57 12.08 -6.44
CA LEU A 253 -5.41 11.37 -5.92
C LEU A 253 -4.28 12.34 -5.62
N PHE A 254 -3.60 12.86 -6.65
CA PHE A 254 -2.39 13.66 -6.44
C PHE A 254 -2.72 14.93 -5.66
N GLY A 255 -3.84 15.59 -5.97
CA GLY A 255 -4.30 16.77 -5.25
C GLY A 255 -4.56 16.52 -3.76
N GLU A 256 -5.17 15.40 -3.38
CA GLU A 256 -5.40 15.08 -1.96
C GLU A 256 -4.11 14.66 -1.25
N GLU A 257 -3.20 13.93 -1.92
CA GLU A 257 -1.89 13.62 -1.35
C GLU A 257 -1.04 14.88 -1.12
N ILE A 258 -0.93 15.76 -2.14
CA ILE A 258 -0.25 17.06 -2.04
C ILE A 258 -0.83 17.89 -0.90
N LYS A 259 -2.17 17.99 -0.83
CA LYS A 259 -2.87 18.70 0.23
C LYS A 259 -2.55 18.11 1.60
N ASN A 260 -2.49 16.79 1.75
CA ASN A 260 -2.11 16.17 3.02
C ASN A 260 -0.65 16.48 3.40
N ILE A 261 0.29 16.40 2.45
CA ILE A 261 1.72 16.69 2.69
C ILE A 261 1.94 18.15 3.15
N ILE A 262 1.22 19.10 2.53
CA ILE A 262 1.48 20.54 2.68
C ILE A 262 0.60 21.18 3.77
N ALA A 263 -0.69 20.84 3.82
CA ALA A 263 -1.66 21.56 4.66
C ALA A 263 -1.90 20.90 6.02
N PHE A 264 -1.47 19.65 6.24
CA PHE A 264 -1.69 18.92 7.49
C PHE A 264 -0.40 18.83 8.31
N GLU A 265 -0.55 18.63 9.62
CA GLU A 265 0.54 18.42 10.58
C GLU A 265 0.15 17.35 11.62
N GLY A 266 1.13 16.86 12.38
CA GLY A 266 0.91 15.85 13.44
C GLY A 266 0.26 14.57 12.92
N ALA A 267 -0.60 13.93 13.71
CA ALA A 267 -1.35 12.73 13.30
C ALA A 267 -2.33 12.95 12.12
N GLY A 268 -2.66 14.20 11.78
CA GLY A 268 -3.50 14.51 10.63
C GLY A 268 -2.77 14.35 9.29
N ARG A 269 -1.43 14.42 9.29
CA ARG A 269 -0.59 14.22 8.11
C ARG A 269 -0.22 12.74 8.01
N LYS A 270 -0.80 12.03 7.04
CA LYS A 270 -0.61 10.60 6.80
C LYS A 270 0.33 10.30 5.64
N GLU A 271 0.39 11.16 4.64
CA GLU A 271 1.27 11.04 3.46
C GLU A 271 2.71 11.40 3.83
N ARG A 272 3.36 10.48 4.54
CA ARG A 272 4.69 10.66 5.14
C ARG A 272 5.73 9.82 4.41
N HIS A 273 5.81 9.98 3.10
CA HIS A 273 6.73 9.20 2.28
C HIS A 273 8.18 9.41 2.73
N GLU A 274 8.92 8.31 2.75
CA GLU A 274 10.36 8.27 3.02
C GLU A 274 11.05 7.47 1.91
N LYS A 275 12.33 7.78 1.65
CA LYS A 275 13.10 7.06 0.64
C LYS A 275 13.33 5.60 1.00
N LEU A 276 13.58 4.77 -0.01
CA LEU A 276 13.92 3.35 0.15
C LEU A 276 15.00 3.11 1.23
N GLU A 277 16.04 3.94 1.28
CA GLU A 277 17.14 3.83 2.25
C GLU A 277 16.66 3.84 3.72
N LYS A 278 15.66 4.68 4.03
CA LYS A 278 15.06 4.74 5.38
C LYS A 278 14.20 3.51 5.66
N TRP A 279 13.43 3.05 4.67
CA TRP A 279 12.66 1.81 4.79
C TRP A 279 13.55 0.59 5.01
N ILE A 280 14.70 0.52 4.33
CA ILE A 280 15.68 -0.54 4.53
C ILE A 280 16.16 -0.57 5.98
N GLN A 281 16.56 0.58 6.53
CA GLN A 281 17.00 0.68 7.92
C GLN A 281 15.89 0.25 8.90
N ARG A 282 14.65 0.70 8.67
CA ARG A 282 13.52 0.41 9.55
C ARG A 282 13.16 -1.08 9.55
N LEU A 283 13.13 -1.71 8.38
CA LEU A 283 12.85 -3.14 8.25
C LEU A 283 13.99 -3.99 8.82
N ASP A 284 15.24 -3.56 8.63
CA ASP A 284 16.42 -4.19 9.23
C ASP A 284 16.34 -4.19 10.77
N MET A 285 16.02 -3.05 11.37
CA MET A 285 15.84 -2.90 12.82
C MET A 285 14.68 -3.74 13.38
N ALA A 286 13.63 -3.96 12.58
CA ALA A 286 12.51 -4.83 12.94
C ALA A 286 12.81 -6.33 12.75
N GLY A 287 14.06 -6.71 12.41
CA GLY A 287 14.49 -8.09 12.28
C GLY A 287 14.25 -8.71 10.90
N PHE A 288 13.90 -7.92 9.90
CA PHE A 288 13.80 -8.39 8.51
C PHE A 288 15.13 -8.30 7.78
N GLY A 289 15.46 -9.33 7.00
CA GLY A 289 16.60 -9.36 6.10
C GLY A 289 16.14 -9.14 4.67
N ASN A 290 16.79 -8.20 3.97
CA ASN A 290 16.53 -7.96 2.55
C ASN A 290 16.79 -9.24 1.73
N VAL A 291 15.89 -9.49 0.78
CA VAL A 291 15.99 -10.54 -0.23
C VAL A 291 16.06 -9.82 -1.58
N SER A 292 17.12 -10.08 -2.33
CA SER A 292 17.27 -9.46 -3.64
C SER A 292 16.20 -9.96 -4.60
N LEU A 293 15.51 -9.04 -5.29
CA LEU A 293 14.61 -9.38 -6.37
C LEU A 293 15.40 -10.06 -7.49
N SER A 294 14.89 -11.17 -8.01
CA SER A 294 15.62 -11.97 -8.99
C SER A 294 15.78 -11.22 -10.31
N TYR A 295 16.86 -11.54 -11.03
CA TYR A 295 17.09 -11.04 -12.38
C TYR A 295 15.89 -11.30 -13.30
N TYR A 296 15.27 -12.47 -13.18
CA TYR A 296 14.08 -12.82 -13.97
C TYR A 296 12.88 -11.93 -13.63
N GLY A 297 12.61 -11.67 -12.35
CA GLY A 297 11.57 -10.74 -11.94
C GLY A 297 11.80 -9.32 -12.43
N VAL A 298 13.03 -8.81 -12.30
CA VAL A 298 13.40 -7.49 -12.82
C VAL A 298 13.22 -7.44 -14.34
N LEU A 299 13.62 -8.50 -15.07
CA LEU A 299 13.45 -8.59 -16.52
C LEU A 299 11.96 -8.55 -16.93
N GLN A 300 11.08 -9.25 -16.21
CA GLN A 300 9.64 -9.20 -16.46
C GLN A 300 9.06 -7.81 -16.19
N GLY A 301 9.46 -7.17 -15.09
CA GLY A 301 9.09 -5.78 -14.80
C GLY A 301 9.52 -4.82 -15.91
N ARG A 302 10.75 -4.95 -16.42
CA ARG A 302 11.26 -4.12 -17.53
C ARG A 302 10.47 -4.34 -18.82
N ARG A 303 10.14 -5.58 -19.16
CA ARG A 303 9.31 -5.89 -20.34
C ARG A 303 7.91 -5.29 -20.22
N MET A 304 7.31 -5.39 -19.04
CA MET A 304 6.01 -4.76 -18.78
C MET A 304 6.08 -3.25 -18.97
N LEU A 305 7.14 -2.61 -18.47
CA LEU A 305 7.32 -1.17 -18.58
C LEU A 305 7.49 -0.71 -20.04
N GLN A 306 8.24 -1.47 -20.85
CA GLN A 306 8.42 -1.21 -22.28
C GLN A 306 7.10 -1.28 -23.06
N GLY A 307 6.14 -2.10 -22.61
CA GLY A 307 4.82 -2.23 -23.23
C GLY A 307 3.96 -0.95 -23.17
N TYR A 308 4.31 0.03 -22.33
CA TYR A 308 3.57 1.30 -22.22
C TYR A 308 3.96 2.34 -23.29
N GLY A 309 4.96 2.04 -24.13
CA GLY A 309 5.28 2.86 -25.32
C GLY A 309 5.73 4.30 -25.00
N CYS A 310 6.28 4.52 -23.80
CA CYS A 310 6.75 5.83 -23.35
C CYS A 310 8.18 5.73 -22.80
N ASP A 311 9.12 6.43 -23.43
CA ASP A 311 10.55 6.36 -23.12
C ASP A 311 10.93 7.00 -21.77
N GLY A 312 9.99 7.66 -21.10
CA GLY A 312 10.25 8.31 -19.82
C GLY A 312 10.35 7.32 -18.65
N TYR A 313 9.74 6.14 -18.71
CA TYR A 313 9.79 5.22 -17.59
C TYR A 313 11.12 4.46 -17.50
N ARG A 314 11.71 4.41 -16.30
CA ARG A 314 12.96 3.67 -16.03
C ARG A 314 12.84 2.80 -14.78
N MET A 315 13.66 1.75 -14.71
CA MET A 315 13.85 0.93 -13.51
C MET A 315 15.34 0.87 -13.15
N LYS A 316 15.64 1.19 -11.90
CA LYS A 316 16.97 1.11 -11.29
C LYS A 316 16.96 0.02 -10.22
N GLU A 317 18.08 -0.68 -10.08
CA GLU A 317 18.26 -1.70 -9.05
C GLU A 317 19.15 -1.09 -7.96
N GLU A 318 18.69 -1.11 -6.72
CA GLU A 318 19.36 -0.48 -5.59
C GLU A 318 19.25 -1.40 -4.36
N ASN A 319 20.39 -1.86 -3.83
CA ASN A 319 20.45 -2.71 -2.63
C ASN A 319 19.54 -3.96 -2.71
N GLY A 320 19.53 -4.66 -3.86
CA GLY A 320 18.66 -5.82 -4.08
C GLY A 320 17.18 -5.50 -4.26
N SER A 321 16.80 -4.22 -4.23
CA SER A 321 15.45 -3.73 -4.46
C SER A 321 15.37 -3.04 -5.82
N VAL A 322 14.15 -2.70 -6.25
CA VAL A 322 13.93 -1.98 -7.51
C VAL A 322 13.30 -0.63 -7.22
N VAL A 323 13.81 0.40 -7.88
CA VAL A 323 13.26 1.77 -7.90
C VAL A 323 12.71 2.05 -9.29
N ILE A 324 11.43 2.37 -9.36
CA ILE A 324 10.73 2.75 -10.59
C ILE A 324 10.74 4.28 -10.69
N CYS A 325 11.23 4.79 -11.80
CA CYS A 325 11.48 6.20 -12.04
C CYS A 325 10.67 6.73 -13.22
N TRP A 326 10.42 8.04 -13.19
CA TRP A 326 10.16 8.82 -14.39
C TRP A 326 11.39 9.66 -14.71
N GLN A 327 11.94 9.45 -15.90
CA GLN A 327 13.27 9.90 -16.28
C GLN A 327 14.27 9.48 -15.18
N ASP A 328 14.93 10.44 -14.56
CA ASP A 328 15.86 10.18 -13.45
C ASP A 328 15.26 10.40 -12.07
N ARG A 329 13.98 10.80 -11.97
CA ARG A 329 13.29 11.00 -10.71
C ARG A 329 12.75 9.66 -10.16
N PRO A 330 13.23 9.18 -9.00
CA PRO A 330 12.60 8.07 -8.28
C PRO A 330 11.17 8.41 -7.90
N LEU A 331 10.26 7.45 -8.04
CA LEU A 331 8.85 7.64 -7.69
C LEU A 331 8.35 6.54 -6.75
N PHE A 332 8.68 5.29 -7.04
CA PHE A 332 8.24 4.14 -6.24
C PHE A 332 9.39 3.16 -6.08
N SER A 333 9.41 2.43 -4.97
CA SER A 333 10.34 1.36 -4.70
C SER A 333 9.59 0.05 -4.42
N VAL A 334 10.21 -1.07 -4.76
CA VAL A 334 9.73 -2.43 -4.50
C VAL A 334 10.89 -3.21 -3.88
N SER A 335 10.65 -3.78 -2.71
CA SER A 335 11.68 -4.50 -1.94
C SER A 335 11.09 -5.76 -1.32
N ALA A 336 11.90 -6.81 -1.18
CA ALA A 336 11.51 -8.09 -0.61
C ALA A 336 12.32 -8.42 0.64
N TRP A 337 11.68 -9.11 1.59
CA TRP A 337 12.15 -9.24 2.96
C TRP A 337 11.83 -10.63 3.51
N ARG A 338 12.70 -11.21 4.32
CA ARG A 338 12.44 -12.45 5.09
C ARG A 338 12.76 -12.22 6.56
N CYS A 339 12.15 -12.95 7.48
CA CYS A 339 12.56 -12.88 8.88
C CYS A 339 14.01 -13.38 9.04
N ARG A 340 14.87 -12.58 9.70
CA ARG A 340 16.16 -13.07 10.19
C ARG A 340 15.90 -13.94 11.42
N LYS A 341 16.58 -15.07 11.47
CA LYS A 341 16.60 -15.94 12.65
C LYS A 341 17.59 -15.43 13.67
#